data_AF-A0AAN7FIX9-F1
#
_entry.id   AF-A0AAN7FIX9-F1
#
_cell.length_a   1.000
_cell.length_b   1.000
_cell.length_c   1.000
_cell.angle_alpha   90.00
_cell.angle_beta   90.00
_cell.angle_gamma   90.00
#
_symmetry.space_group_name_H-M   'P 1'
#
loop_
_entity.id
_entity.type
_entity.pdbx_description
1 polymer ?
#
loop_
_entity_poly.entity_id
_entity_poly.type
_entity_poly.pdbx_seq_one_letter_code
_entity_poly.pdbx_strand_id
1 'polypeptide(L)'
;MDSISERIIMPESISKHGVHWEGVDYLIFNTYIWWMKSSKMKVLRGSFDEATIEYDEIQWHIAYERVLRTWAKWVEKNVDPKSTFVFFRSMSPTHIKSLDWNNPNGIKCANETTPYLNMSTPLYVGTDHQLFLVESNVTQSMKVSLPPQHNHPLRVPKRCAHLNLHHSRRPISNTRADVRPG
;
A
#
# COMPACT_ATOMS: atom_id res chain seq x y z
N MET A 1 8.46 10.08 -16.59
CA MET A 1 7.79 9.10 -15.70
C MET A 1 6.32 9.33 -15.94
N ASP A 2 5.69 8.46 -16.73
CA ASP A 2 4.28 8.59 -17.06
C ASP A 2 3.48 8.48 -15.78
N SER A 3 3.01 9.63 -15.29
CA SER A 3 2.05 9.67 -14.20
C SER A 3 0.77 9.07 -14.78
N ILE A 4 0.42 7.86 -14.34
CA ILE A 4 -0.97 7.42 -14.39
C ILE A 4 -1.71 8.40 -13.46
N SER A 5 -2.11 9.55 -14.02
CA SER A 5 -2.57 10.71 -13.25
C SER A 5 -3.97 10.49 -12.71
N GLU A 6 -4.71 9.52 -13.25
CA GLU A 6 -6.07 9.24 -12.84
C GLU A 6 -6.23 7.78 -12.44
N ARG A 7 -6.46 7.57 -11.15
CA ARG A 7 -6.68 6.26 -10.55
C ARG A 7 -8.14 6.15 -10.17
N ILE A 8 -8.84 5.22 -10.81
CA ILE A 8 -10.25 4.97 -10.58
C ILE A 8 -10.40 3.55 -10.05
N ILE A 9 -11.23 3.36 -9.02
CA ILE A 9 -11.52 2.07 -8.42
C ILE A 9 -12.99 1.68 -8.57
N MET A 10 -13.27 0.37 -8.54
CA MET A 10 -14.60 -0.21 -8.34
C MET A 10 -14.60 -0.97 -7.01
N PRO A 11 -14.94 -0.33 -5.87
CA PRO A 11 -14.68 -0.89 -4.56
C PRO A 11 -15.53 -2.12 -4.22
N GLU A 12 -16.63 -2.35 -4.93
CA GLU A 12 -17.47 -3.54 -4.80
C GLU A 12 -17.14 -4.64 -5.84
N SER A 13 -16.14 -4.43 -6.70
CA SER A 13 -15.75 -5.39 -7.74
C SER A 13 -14.48 -6.14 -7.35
N ILE A 14 -14.63 -7.42 -6.99
CA ILE A 14 -13.49 -8.30 -6.66
C ILE A 14 -13.54 -9.64 -7.39
N SER A 15 -14.72 -10.11 -7.83
CA SER A 15 -14.92 -11.46 -8.34
C SER A 15 -14.01 -11.81 -9.52
N LYS A 16 -13.80 -10.88 -10.46
CA LYS A 16 -12.89 -11.09 -11.61
C LYS A 16 -11.44 -11.38 -11.17
N HIS A 17 -11.00 -10.84 -10.03
CA HIS A 17 -9.69 -11.17 -9.44
C HIS A 17 -9.76 -12.44 -8.59
N GLY A 18 -10.84 -12.59 -7.83
CA GLY A 18 -11.05 -13.69 -6.89
C GLY A 18 -10.95 -15.08 -7.50
N VAL A 19 -11.37 -15.27 -8.76
CA VAL A 19 -11.25 -16.56 -9.46
C VAL A 19 -9.81 -17.10 -9.50
N HIS A 20 -8.81 -16.24 -9.39
CA HIS A 20 -7.40 -16.62 -9.41
C HIS A 20 -6.84 -16.96 -8.01
N TRP A 21 -7.63 -16.80 -6.96
CA TRP A 21 -7.23 -17.01 -5.56
C TRP A 21 -7.87 -18.25 -4.95
N GLU A 22 -8.82 -18.87 -5.65
CA GLU A 22 -9.51 -20.08 -5.18
C GLU A 22 -8.57 -21.31 -5.24
N GLY A 23 -8.75 -22.23 -4.29
CA GLY A 23 -8.03 -23.51 -4.28
C GLY A 23 -6.54 -23.45 -3.90
N VAL A 24 -6.06 -22.32 -3.38
CA VAL A 24 -4.67 -22.20 -2.89
C VAL A 24 -4.57 -22.49 -1.39
N ASP A 25 -3.41 -22.97 -0.93
CA ASP A 25 -3.18 -23.27 0.48
C ASP A 25 -2.85 -22.00 1.32
N TYR A 26 -2.28 -20.98 0.68
CA TYR A 26 -1.83 -19.75 1.35
C TYR A 26 -2.20 -18.50 0.54
N LEU A 27 -2.98 -17.61 1.15
CA LEU A 27 -3.30 -16.29 0.60
C LEU A 27 -2.64 -15.20 1.44
N ILE A 28 -1.85 -14.33 0.81
CA ILE A 28 -1.20 -13.19 1.48
C ILE A 28 -1.60 -11.91 0.74
N PHE A 29 -2.51 -11.14 1.33
CA PHE A 29 -3.00 -9.88 0.77
C PHE A 29 -2.23 -8.68 1.33
N ASN A 30 -2.11 -7.61 0.53
CA ASN A 30 -1.61 -6.31 0.97
C ASN A 30 -2.21 -5.22 0.07
N THR A 31 -2.62 -4.09 0.65
CA THR A 31 -2.94 -2.89 -0.12
C THR A 31 -2.73 -1.66 0.76
N TYR A 32 -1.77 -0.78 0.42
CA TYR A 32 -1.49 0.40 1.26
C TYR A 32 -0.91 1.59 0.50
N ILE A 33 0.29 1.46 -0.05
CA ILE A 33 1.07 2.60 -0.59
C ILE A 33 0.33 3.39 -1.68
N TRP A 34 -0.60 2.73 -2.36
CA TRP A 34 -1.40 3.31 -3.42
C TRP A 34 -2.41 4.35 -2.91
N TRP A 35 -2.95 4.12 -1.71
CA TRP A 35 -3.95 4.96 -1.04
C TRP A 35 -3.36 6.24 -0.44
N MET A 36 -2.05 6.21 -0.15
CA MET A 36 -1.33 7.34 0.44
C MET A 36 -1.06 8.51 -0.52
N LYS A 37 -1.40 8.37 -1.81
CA LYS A 37 -1.06 9.39 -2.82
C LYS A 37 -2.02 10.58 -2.86
N SER A 38 -3.25 10.42 -2.37
CA SER A 38 -4.30 11.43 -2.44
C SER A 38 -5.27 11.27 -1.27
N SER A 39 -5.80 12.37 -0.77
CA SER A 39 -6.89 12.36 0.23
C SER A 39 -8.26 12.01 -0.38
N LYS A 40 -8.35 11.92 -1.71
CA LYS A 40 -9.56 11.49 -2.39
C LYS A 40 -9.27 10.42 -3.43
N MET A 41 -10.19 9.48 -3.55
CA MET A 41 -10.18 8.40 -4.51
C MET A 41 -11.33 8.58 -5.50
N LYS A 42 -11.06 8.40 -6.79
CA LYS A 42 -12.10 8.35 -7.81
C LYS A 42 -12.74 6.96 -7.79
N VAL A 43 -14.03 6.90 -7.53
CA VAL A 43 -14.84 5.68 -7.49
C VAL A 43 -15.73 5.66 -8.71
N LEU A 44 -15.58 4.64 -9.56
CA LEU A 44 -16.33 4.51 -10.79
C LEU A 44 -17.83 4.39 -10.52
N ARG A 45 -18.63 5.09 -11.31
CA ARG A 45 -20.07 4.83 -11.46
C ARG A 45 -20.26 3.80 -12.58
N GLY A 46 -20.94 2.70 -12.29
CA GLY A 46 -21.17 1.64 -13.27
C GLY A 46 -19.97 0.70 -13.45
N SER A 47 -19.65 0.35 -14.69
CA SER A 47 -18.55 -0.55 -15.07
C SER A 47 -17.55 0.11 -16.04
N PHE A 48 -16.32 -0.39 -16.05
CA PHE A 48 -15.32 0.02 -17.06
C PHE A 48 -15.66 -0.44 -18.49
N ASP A 49 -16.67 -1.30 -18.63
CA ASP A 49 -17.16 -1.79 -19.92
C ASP A 49 -18.15 -0.80 -20.58
N GLU A 50 -18.52 0.29 -19.91
CA GLU A 50 -19.43 1.32 -20.41
C GLU A 50 -18.73 2.34 -21.33
N ALA A 51 -19.50 2.94 -22.25
CA ALA A 51 -18.97 3.90 -23.23
C ALA A 51 -18.44 5.20 -22.60
N THR A 52 -18.93 5.56 -21.42
CA THR A 52 -18.56 6.78 -20.70
C THR A 52 -18.10 6.44 -19.28
N ILE A 53 -16.90 6.87 -18.93
CA ILE A 53 -16.34 6.70 -17.58
C ILE A 53 -16.79 7.89 -16.72
N GLU A 54 -17.75 7.66 -15.82
CA GLU A 54 -18.11 8.60 -14.77
C GLU A 54 -17.56 8.12 -13.42
N TYR A 55 -17.16 9.05 -12.56
CA TYR A 55 -16.68 8.71 -11.21
C TYR A 55 -17.07 9.77 -10.19
N ASP A 56 -17.19 9.33 -8.93
CA ASP A 56 -17.31 10.18 -7.76
C ASP A 56 -15.98 10.30 -7.04
N GLU A 57 -15.68 11.47 -6.48
CA GLU A 57 -14.55 11.61 -5.56
C GLU A 57 -14.99 11.33 -4.11
N ILE A 58 -14.40 10.30 -3.52
CA ILE A 58 -14.72 9.86 -2.16
C ILE A 58 -13.47 10.00 -1.28
N GLN A 59 -13.67 10.31 0.00
CA GLN A 59 -12.58 10.32 0.98
C GLN A 59 -11.85 8.97 0.96
N TRP A 60 -10.53 9.04 0.85
CA TRP A 60 -9.64 7.90 0.67
C TRP A 60 -9.84 6.77 1.71
N HIS A 61 -10.05 7.11 2.99
CA HIS A 61 -10.31 6.13 4.05
C HIS A 61 -11.68 5.43 3.92
N ILE A 62 -12.71 6.12 3.43
CA ILE A 62 -14.04 5.54 3.17
C ILE A 62 -13.95 4.57 1.99
N ALA A 63 -13.25 4.98 0.93
CA ALA A 63 -13.01 4.13 -0.23
C ALA A 63 -12.20 2.87 0.14
N TYR A 64 -11.19 3.02 1.00
CA TYR A 64 -10.39 1.92 1.53
C TYR A 64 -11.24 0.92 2.32
N GLU A 65 -12.10 1.43 3.22
CA GLU A 65 -13.02 0.60 3.99
C GLU A 65 -13.95 -0.21 3.08
N ARG A 66 -14.53 0.41 2.05
CA ARG A 66 -15.39 -0.29 1.09
C ARG A 66 -14.66 -1.43 0.40
N VAL A 67 -13.44 -1.20 -0.08
CA VAL A 67 -12.60 -2.24 -0.70
C VAL A 67 -12.32 -3.38 0.28
N LEU A 68 -11.90 -3.08 1.50
CA LEU A 68 -11.60 -4.11 2.49
C LEU A 68 -12.84 -4.91 2.89
N ARG A 69 -14.01 -4.28 2.99
CA ARG A 69 -15.26 -5.00 3.27
C ARG A 69 -15.67 -5.93 2.14
N THR A 70 -15.47 -5.51 0.89
CA THR A 70 -15.68 -6.37 -0.29
C THR A 70 -14.72 -7.56 -0.28
N TRP A 71 -13.45 -7.33 0.02
CA TRP A 71 -12.44 -8.38 0.19
C TRP A 71 -12.80 -9.35 1.32
N ALA A 72 -13.16 -8.84 2.49
CA ALA A 72 -13.54 -9.66 3.64
C ALA A 72 -14.73 -10.58 3.31
N LYS A 73 -15.77 -10.04 2.66
CA LYS A 73 -16.92 -10.83 2.18
C LYS A 73 -16.52 -11.90 1.17
N TRP A 74 -15.58 -11.60 0.28
CA TRP A 74 -15.07 -12.58 -0.68
C TRP A 74 -14.31 -13.70 0.03
N VAL A 75 -13.45 -13.38 1.00
CA VAL A 75 -12.73 -14.38 1.80
C VAL A 75 -13.71 -15.28 2.53
N GLU A 76 -14.66 -14.72 3.27
CA GLU A 76 -15.64 -15.49 4.04
C GLU A 76 -16.53 -16.38 3.17
N LYS A 77 -16.75 -16.01 1.91
CA LYS A 77 -17.59 -16.77 0.99
C LYS A 77 -16.84 -17.90 0.28
N ASN A 78 -15.58 -17.70 -0.07
CA ASN A 78 -14.88 -18.56 -1.03
C ASN A 78 -13.68 -19.32 -0.43
N VAL A 79 -13.28 -19.01 0.80
CA VAL A 79 -12.13 -19.65 1.45
C VAL A 79 -12.59 -20.64 2.50
N ASP A 80 -12.14 -21.89 2.40
CA ASP A 80 -12.25 -22.87 3.49
C ASP A 80 -11.07 -22.70 4.46
N PRO A 81 -11.30 -22.25 5.71
CA PRO A 81 -10.23 -22.03 6.69
C PRO A 81 -9.54 -23.33 7.13
N LYS A 82 -10.05 -24.51 6.77
CA LYS A 82 -9.40 -25.80 7.05
C LYS A 82 -8.28 -26.12 6.06
N SER A 83 -8.39 -25.65 4.82
CA SER A 83 -7.41 -25.91 3.76
C SER A 83 -6.54 -24.71 3.44
N THR A 84 -7.06 -23.50 3.66
CA THR A 84 -6.42 -22.28 3.20
C THR A 84 -6.13 -21.33 4.37
N PHE A 85 -4.86 -20.94 4.51
CA PHE A 85 -4.44 -19.93 5.47
C PHE A 85 -4.45 -18.55 4.82
N VAL A 86 -5.21 -17.63 5.41
CA VAL A 86 -5.31 -16.24 4.93
C VAL A 86 -4.53 -15.30 5.82
N PHE A 87 -3.69 -14.49 5.21
CA PHE A 87 -2.93 -13.43 5.87
C PHE A 87 -3.22 -12.09 5.21
N PHE A 88 -3.24 -11.05 6.02
CA PHE A 88 -3.24 -9.68 5.54
C PHE A 88 -1.99 -8.97 6.06
N ARG A 89 -1.10 -8.60 5.15
CA ARG A 89 0.11 -7.84 5.47
C ARG A 89 -0.25 -6.37 5.58
N SER A 90 -0.19 -5.86 6.80
CA SER A 90 -0.47 -4.47 7.12
C SER A 90 0.51 -3.47 6.48
N MET A 91 0.35 -2.22 6.85
CA MET A 91 0.95 -1.04 6.24
C MET A 91 2.47 -1.07 6.33
N SER A 92 3.11 -0.95 5.17
CA SER A 92 4.57 -0.83 5.08
C SER A 92 4.96 0.66 5.07
N PRO A 93 5.70 1.17 6.07
CA PRO A 93 6.10 2.57 6.14
C PRO A 93 7.09 2.95 5.03
N THR A 94 7.14 4.23 4.68
CA THR A 94 7.89 4.74 3.51
C THR A 94 9.22 5.42 3.85
N HIS A 95 9.46 5.78 5.12
CA HIS A 95 10.72 6.38 5.61
C HIS A 95 11.26 7.52 4.71
N ILE A 96 10.39 8.47 4.32
CA ILE A 96 10.73 9.53 3.36
C ILE A 96 11.34 10.80 3.99
N LYS A 97 11.25 10.98 5.31
CA LYS A 97 11.79 12.15 6.02
C LYS A 97 12.68 11.69 7.16
N SER A 98 13.98 11.95 7.06
CA SER A 98 14.93 11.57 8.10
C SER A 98 14.73 12.33 9.43
N LEU A 99 14.07 13.49 9.35
CA LEU A 99 13.68 14.26 10.52
C LEU A 99 12.66 13.51 11.39
N ASP A 100 11.85 12.60 10.84
CA ASP A 100 10.88 11.78 11.60
C ASP A 100 11.57 10.95 12.70
N TRP A 101 12.88 10.77 12.61
CA TRP A 101 13.71 10.09 13.60
C TRP A 101 14.93 10.90 14.04
N ASN A 102 14.79 12.23 14.04
CA ASN A 102 15.80 13.18 14.55
C ASN A 102 17.15 13.14 13.81
N ASN A 103 17.16 12.80 12.52
CA ASN A 103 18.34 12.93 11.67
C ASN A 103 18.17 14.07 10.65
N PRO A 104 18.45 15.34 11.01
CA PRO A 104 18.24 16.50 10.12
C PRO A 104 19.18 16.50 8.91
N ASN A 105 20.34 15.85 9.02
CA ASN A 105 21.34 15.76 7.94
C ASN A 105 21.15 14.49 7.08
N GLY A 106 20.13 13.68 7.38
CA GLY A 106 19.83 12.46 6.65
C GLY A 106 19.21 12.74 5.27
N ILE A 107 19.35 11.78 4.36
CA ILE A 107 18.71 11.81 3.04
C ILE A 107 17.68 10.69 3.00
N LYS A 108 16.44 10.99 3.41
CA LYS A 108 15.37 9.96 3.59
C LYS A 108 15.94 8.78 4.41
N CYS A 109 15.77 7.55 3.96
CA CYS A 109 16.40 6.35 4.53
C CYS A 109 17.74 5.93 3.89
N ALA A 110 18.28 6.70 2.93
CA ALA A 110 19.36 6.22 2.06
C ALA A 110 20.66 5.86 2.79
N ASN A 111 20.98 6.59 3.87
CA ASN A 111 22.22 6.43 4.64
C ASN A 111 22.00 5.74 6.00
N GLU A 112 20.80 5.23 6.26
CA GLU A 112 20.48 4.55 7.52
C GLU A 112 20.91 3.08 7.41
N THR A 113 21.87 2.64 8.23
CA THR A 113 22.37 1.25 8.22
C THR A 113 21.94 0.44 9.44
N THR A 114 21.55 1.13 10.52
CA THR A 114 21.07 0.51 11.74
C THR A 114 19.57 0.77 11.93
N PRO A 115 18.85 -0.16 12.60
CA PRO A 115 17.47 0.08 12.95
C PRO A 115 17.30 1.26 13.93
N TYR A 116 16.07 1.77 14.06
CA TYR A 116 15.74 2.65 15.17
C TYR A 116 15.58 1.85 16.46
N LEU A 117 16.38 2.18 17.47
CA LEU A 117 16.41 1.44 18.75
C LEU A 117 15.62 2.11 19.88
N ASN A 118 15.30 3.41 19.75
CA ASN A 118 14.57 4.11 20.79
C ASN A 118 13.08 3.73 20.75
N MET A 119 12.65 2.95 21.74
CA MET A 119 11.27 2.50 21.91
C MET A 119 10.48 3.32 22.94
N SER A 120 11.12 4.31 23.58
CA SER A 120 10.51 5.16 24.61
C SER A 120 9.53 6.18 24.02
N THR A 121 9.67 6.49 22.74
CA THR A 121 8.81 7.46 22.03
C THR A 121 8.17 6.80 20.81
N PRO A 122 6.86 6.98 20.57
CA PRO A 122 6.23 6.55 19.33
C PRO A 122 6.93 7.16 18.11
N LEU A 123 7.33 6.31 17.16
CA LEU A 123 7.93 6.75 15.91
C LEU A 123 6.85 6.90 14.84
N TYR A 124 6.70 8.11 14.30
CA TYR A 124 5.77 8.38 13.20
C TYR A 124 6.54 8.56 11.89
N VAL A 125 6.48 7.56 11.01
CA VAL A 125 7.26 7.50 9.75
C VAL A 125 6.38 7.59 8.50
N GLY A 126 5.31 8.39 8.60
CA GLY A 126 4.34 8.59 7.52
C GLY A 126 3.42 7.40 7.29
N THR A 127 3.18 6.58 8.32
CA THR A 127 2.10 5.59 8.30
C THR A 127 0.78 6.29 8.58
N ASP A 128 -0.27 5.99 7.82
CA ASP A 128 -1.59 6.54 8.12
C ASP A 128 -2.34 5.70 9.14
N HIS A 129 -2.50 6.26 10.34
CA HIS A 129 -3.22 5.61 11.43
C HIS A 129 -4.70 5.40 11.11
N GLN A 130 -5.33 6.25 10.28
CA GLN A 130 -6.74 6.10 9.95
C GLN A 130 -6.98 4.84 9.11
N LEU A 131 -6.14 4.57 8.10
CA LEU A 131 -6.29 3.29 7.38
C LEU A 131 -5.99 2.12 8.30
N PHE A 132 -4.98 2.24 9.18
CA PHE A 132 -4.64 1.14 10.07
C PHE A 132 -5.83 0.76 10.95
N LEU A 133 -6.55 1.75 11.47
CA LEU A 133 -7.78 1.53 12.23
C LEU A 133 -8.87 0.89 11.36
N VAL A 134 -9.07 1.37 10.12
CA VAL A 134 -10.03 0.76 9.19
C VAL A 134 -9.68 -0.70 8.90
N GLU A 135 -8.42 -1.00 8.60
CA GLU A 135 -7.92 -2.36 8.37
C GLU A 135 -8.13 -3.25 9.59
N SER A 136 -7.72 -2.77 10.77
CA SER A 136 -7.90 -3.48 12.04
C SER A 136 -9.38 -3.76 12.31
N ASN A 137 -10.26 -2.77 12.11
CA ASN A 137 -11.69 -2.94 12.33
C ASN A 137 -12.30 -3.96 11.38
N VAL A 138 -11.97 -3.91 10.08
CA VAL A 138 -12.49 -4.86 9.11
C VAL A 138 -11.97 -6.27 9.41
N THR A 139 -10.66 -6.44 9.58
CA THR A 139 -10.05 -7.76 9.81
C THR A 139 -10.49 -8.41 11.12
N GLN A 140 -10.64 -7.64 12.20
CA GLN A 140 -11.15 -8.15 13.47
C GLN A 140 -12.64 -8.51 13.43
N SER A 141 -13.41 -7.90 12.52
CA SER A 141 -14.84 -8.20 12.34
C SER A 141 -15.11 -9.44 11.48
N MET A 142 -14.08 -10.02 10.88
CA MET A 142 -14.22 -11.20 10.02
C MET A 142 -14.49 -12.47 10.84
N LYS A 143 -15.31 -13.36 10.26
CA LYS A 143 -15.53 -14.71 10.79
C LYS A 143 -14.30 -15.60 10.64
N VAL A 144 -13.56 -15.41 9.54
CA VAL A 144 -12.28 -16.10 9.31
C VAL A 144 -11.22 -15.37 10.13
N SER A 145 -10.66 -16.05 11.13
CA SER A 145 -9.57 -15.51 11.92
C SER A 145 -8.30 -15.46 11.06
N LEU A 146 -7.75 -14.27 10.90
CA LEU A 146 -6.44 -14.10 10.29
C LEU A 146 -5.38 -14.35 11.37
N PRO A 147 -4.35 -15.18 11.10
CA PRO A 147 -3.23 -15.29 12.01
C PRO A 147 -2.65 -13.90 12.27
N PRO A 148 -2.19 -13.61 13.50
CA PRO A 148 -1.52 -12.36 13.77
C PRO A 148 -0.25 -12.29 12.92
N GLN A 149 -0.30 -11.58 11.80
CA GLN A 149 0.88 -10.91 11.27
C GLN A 149 1.22 -9.89 12.34
N HIS A 150 2.43 -9.93 12.92
CA HIS A 150 2.86 -9.02 13.99
C HIS A 150 2.35 -7.58 13.75
N ASN A 151 1.17 -7.25 14.28
CA ASN A 151 0.41 -6.02 14.03
C ASN A 151 0.83 -4.91 14.99
N HIS A 152 1.94 -5.13 15.70
CA HIS A 152 2.65 -4.07 16.33
C HIS A 152 3.48 -3.35 15.26
N PRO A 153 3.65 -2.01 15.33
CA PRO A 153 4.81 -1.41 14.68
C PRO A 153 5.98 -2.32 15.05
N LEU A 154 6.68 -2.86 14.04
CA LEU A 154 7.79 -3.79 14.23
C LEU A 154 8.52 -3.35 15.50
N ARG A 155 8.74 -4.26 16.47
CA ARG A 155 9.44 -3.95 17.74
C ARG A 155 10.74 -3.18 17.54
N VAL A 156 11.21 -3.12 16.30
CA VAL A 156 12.25 -2.27 15.79
C VAL A 156 11.83 -1.71 14.42
N PRO A 157 11.49 -0.42 14.28
CA PRO A 157 11.25 0.20 12.98
C PRO A 157 12.51 0.11 12.10
N LYS A 158 12.44 -0.65 11.01
CA LYS A 158 13.57 -0.85 10.10
C LYS A 158 13.69 0.30 9.11
N ARG A 159 14.35 1.38 9.52
CA ARG A 159 14.71 2.49 8.63
C ARG A 159 15.82 2.14 7.64
N CYS A 160 16.54 1.06 7.90
CA CYS A 160 17.69 0.58 7.14
C CYS A 160 17.42 -0.57 6.16
N ALA A 161 16.16 -1.03 6.03
CA ALA A 161 15.83 -2.22 5.23
C ALA A 161 15.07 -1.90 3.93
N HIS A 162 15.04 -0.64 3.50
CA HIS A 162 14.56 -0.29 2.17
C HIS A 162 15.64 -0.60 1.13
N LEU A 163 15.20 -1.09 -0.04
CA LEU A 163 16.07 -1.19 -1.22
C LEU A 163 16.48 0.24 -1.64
N ASN A 164 17.64 0.68 -1.18
CA ASN A 164 18.23 1.96 -1.58
C ASN A 164 18.71 1.90 -3.04
N LEU A 165 19.18 3.04 -3.59
CA LEU A 165 19.68 3.22 -4.96
C LEU A 165 20.96 2.38 -5.29
N HIS A 166 20.90 1.07 -5.12
CA HIS A 166 21.84 0.11 -5.69
C HIS A 166 21.38 -0.42 -7.06
N HIS A 167 20.22 0.02 -7.56
CA HIS A 167 19.84 -0.18 -8.96
C HIS A 167 20.39 0.95 -9.84
N SER A 168 21.11 0.55 -10.89
CA SER A 168 21.58 1.41 -11.98
C SER A 168 20.47 2.33 -12.47
N ARG A 169 20.56 3.63 -12.13
CA ARG A 169 19.89 4.64 -12.95
C ARG A 169 20.59 4.59 -14.31
N ARG A 170 19.85 4.26 -15.38
CA ARG A 170 20.34 4.52 -16.73
C ARG A 170 20.73 6.01 -16.78
N PRO A 171 21.98 6.36 -17.16
CA PRO A 171 22.33 7.75 -17.34
C PRO A 171 21.41 8.32 -18.41
N ILE A 172 20.73 9.41 -18.09
CA ILE A 172 20.09 10.25 -19.10
C ILE A 172 21.26 10.84 -19.89
N SER A 173 21.53 10.29 -21.08
CA SER A 173 22.46 10.89 -22.02
C SER A 173 21.89 12.24 -22.43
N ASN A 174 22.44 13.30 -21.85
CA ASN A 174 22.14 14.66 -22.25
C ASN A 174 22.97 14.96 -23.51
N THR A 175 22.58 14.42 -24.67
CA THR A 175 23.16 14.81 -25.95
C THR A 175 22.53 16.14 -26.37
N ARG A 176 23.07 17.23 -25.81
CA ARG A 176 22.98 18.54 -26.46
C ARG A 176 23.96 18.48 -27.62
N ALA A 177 23.44 18.28 -28.83
CA ALA A 177 24.23 18.35 -30.04
C ALA A 177 24.76 19.78 -30.20
N ASP A 178 26.07 19.95 -30.04
CA ASP A 178 26.81 21.09 -30.53
C ASP A 178 26.71 21.11 -32.05
N VAL A 179 26.00 22.11 -32.59
CA VAL A 179 26.11 22.49 -34.00
C VAL A 179 27.26 23.49 -34.09
N ARG A 180 28.36 23.10 -34.74
CA ARG A 180 29.39 24.04 -35.23
C ARG A 180 29.17 24.33 -36.72
N PRO A 181 29.59 25.51 -37.20
CA PRO A 181 29.08 26.12 -38.42
C PRO A 181 29.82 25.63 -39.67
N GLY A 182 29.12 25.67 -40.80
CA GLY A 182 29.68 25.70 -42.14
C GLY A 182 29.40 27.06 -42.78
#